data_AF-A0A4P9VIU9-F1
#
_entry.id   AF-A0A4P9VIU9-F1
#
_cell.length_a   1.000
_cell.length_b   1.000
_cell.length_c   1.000
_cell.angle_alpha   90.00
_cell.angle_beta   90.00
_cell.angle_gamma   90.00
#
_symmetry.space_group_name_H-M   'P 1'
#
loop_
_entity.id
_entity.type
_entity.pdbx_description
1 polymer ?
#
loop_
_entity_poly.entity_id
_entity_poly.type
_entity_poly.pdbx_seq_one_letter_code
_entity_poly.pdbx_strand_id
1 'polypeptide(L)'
;MSENFLHGIEIVEDNSGPRPIRTVRSSVIGVVGTAPEADNSKFPYHTPVLVAGNIKEAAELGKTGTLPDAVKGVFDQAGAMVVVVRVPEQADADAQKAEFLKDTSDDGAHYQGIMTLLSAESILGVTPRILVASVHDNLQYKK
;
A
#
# COMPACT_ATOMS: atom_id res chain seq x y z
N MET A 1 6.46 -25.54 53.25
CA MET A 1 5.29 -25.25 52.40
C MET A 1 4.30 -24.46 53.24
N SER A 2 4.57 -23.17 53.40
CA SER A 2 3.78 -22.26 54.23
C SER A 2 3.61 -20.97 53.46
N GLU A 3 2.36 -20.75 53.04
CA GLU A 3 1.66 -19.46 52.96
C GLU A 3 2.47 -18.20 52.64
N ASN A 4 2.68 -17.92 51.36
CA ASN A 4 2.89 -16.56 50.87
C ASN A 4 1.64 -16.12 50.10
N PHE A 5 0.53 -15.93 50.82
CA PHE A 5 -0.66 -15.28 50.27
C PHE A 5 -0.52 -13.78 50.43
N LEU A 6 -0.16 -13.09 49.34
CA LEU A 6 -0.15 -11.63 49.31
C LEU A 6 -1.59 -11.13 49.14
N HIS A 7 -2.09 -10.34 50.09
CA HIS A 7 -3.34 -9.59 49.92
C HIS A 7 -2.99 -8.21 49.37
N GLY A 8 -3.14 -8.04 48.06
CA GLY A 8 -2.78 -6.84 47.32
C GLY A 8 -2.51 -7.14 45.85
N ILE A 9 -2.19 -6.10 45.08
CA ILE A 9 -1.84 -6.25 43.66
C ILE A 9 -0.34 -6.54 43.59
N GLU A 10 0.04 -7.69 43.02
CA GLU A 10 1.43 -8.03 42.75
C GLU A 10 1.74 -7.73 41.28
N ILE A 11 2.82 -6.97 41.04
CA ILE A 11 3.33 -6.70 39.70
C ILE A 11 4.59 -7.54 39.50
N VAL A 12 4.47 -8.58 38.68
CA VAL A 12 5.60 -9.37 38.21
C VAL A 12 5.98 -8.87 36.82
N GLU A 13 7.03 -8.05 36.75
CA GLU A 13 7.54 -7.54 35.48
C GLU A 13 8.69 -8.42 34.99
N ASP A 14 8.38 -9.33 34.06
CA ASP A 14 9.38 -10.11 33.35
C ASP A 14 9.86 -9.33 32.10
N ASN A 15 11.05 -8.75 32.19
CA ASN A 15 11.71 -8.04 31.09
C ASN A 15 12.73 -8.92 30.35
N SER A 16 12.78 -10.24 30.60
CA SER A 16 13.86 -11.14 30.17
C SER A 16 13.65 -11.85 28.82
N GLY A 17 12.78 -11.31 27.95
CA GLY A 17 12.67 -11.79 26.57
C GLY A 17 13.54 -10.98 25.60
N PRO A 18 14.35 -11.60 24.71
CA PRO A 18 14.89 -10.87 23.57
C PRO A 18 13.71 -10.38 22.75
N ARG A 19 13.39 -9.08 22.82
CA ARG A 19 12.45 -8.47 21.87
C ARG A 19 13.15 -8.51 20.51
N PRO A 20 12.70 -9.33 19.55
CA PRO A 20 13.36 -9.37 18.26
C PRO A 20 13.29 -7.97 17.66
N ILE A 21 14.47 -7.39 17.39
CA ILE A 21 14.56 -6.12 16.68
C ILE A 21 14.05 -6.39 15.28
N ARG A 22 12.82 -5.96 15.01
CA ARG A 22 12.28 -5.96 13.66
C ARG A 22 12.91 -4.78 12.94
N THR A 23 13.86 -5.04 12.04
CA THR A 23 14.33 -4.02 11.11
C THR A 23 13.14 -3.64 10.21
N VAL A 24 12.51 -2.51 10.52
CA VAL A 24 11.45 -1.97 9.68
C VAL A 24 12.08 -1.53 8.36
N ARG A 25 11.58 -2.08 7.25
CA ARG A 25 11.92 -1.59 5.93
C ARG A 25 11.16 -0.29 5.70
N SER A 26 11.78 0.84 6.00
CA SER A 26 11.24 2.17 5.70
C SER A 26 11.13 2.45 4.19
N SER A 27 11.70 1.58 3.35
CA SER A 27 11.81 1.72 1.90
C SER A 27 10.64 1.17 1.09
N VAL A 28 9.54 0.73 1.73
CA VAL A 28 8.35 0.24 1.00
C VAL A 28 7.39 1.39 0.74
N ILE A 29 7.13 1.66 -0.54
CA ILE A 29 6.26 2.74 -1.01
C ILE A 29 4.96 2.12 -1.51
N GLY A 30 3.81 2.57 -1.02
CA GLY A 30 2.49 2.21 -1.55
C GLY A 30 2.01 3.30 -2.50
N VAL A 31 1.73 2.93 -3.75
CA VAL A 31 1.23 3.84 -4.79
C VAL A 31 -0.15 3.36 -5.23
N VAL A 32 -1.13 4.26 -5.16
CA VAL A 32 -2.50 4.03 -5.63
C VAL A 32 -2.73 4.90 -6.86
N GLY A 33 -3.28 4.35 -7.94
CA GLY A 33 -3.43 5.10 -9.17
C GLY A 33 -4.29 4.44 -10.24
N THR A 34 -4.43 5.11 -11.38
CA THR A 34 -5.11 4.59 -12.57
C THR A 34 -4.10 4.05 -13.59
N ALA A 35 -4.45 2.95 -14.26
CA ALA A 35 -3.68 2.37 -15.37
C ALA A 35 -4.63 1.59 -16.29
N PRO A 36 -5.31 2.21 -17.26
CA PRO A 36 -6.29 1.51 -18.09
C PRO A 36 -5.67 0.40 -18.96
N GLU A 37 -4.42 0.55 -19.41
CA GLU A 37 -3.71 -0.42 -20.26
C GLU A 37 -3.14 -1.65 -19.53
N ALA A 38 -3.08 -1.63 -18.19
CA ALA A 38 -2.52 -2.73 -17.43
C ALA A 38 -3.36 -4.01 -17.59
N ASP A 39 -2.69 -5.15 -17.69
CA ASP A 39 -3.35 -6.46 -17.78
C ASP A 39 -4.01 -6.81 -16.43
N ASN A 40 -5.31 -7.09 -16.46
CA ASN A 40 -6.10 -7.45 -15.27
C ASN A 40 -5.60 -8.73 -14.59
N SER A 41 -4.93 -9.63 -15.32
CA SER A 41 -4.35 -10.84 -14.74
C SER A 41 -3.14 -10.55 -13.84
N LYS A 42 -2.40 -9.48 -14.14
CA LYS A 42 -1.19 -9.09 -13.41
C LYS A 42 -1.43 -7.97 -12.42
N PHE A 43 -2.24 -6.98 -12.82
CA PHE A 43 -2.65 -5.84 -12.01
C PHE A 43 -4.18 -5.79 -11.93
N PRO A 44 -4.79 -6.68 -11.14
CA PRO A 44 -6.21 -6.63 -10.87
C PRO A 44 -6.59 -5.35 -10.13
N TYR A 45 -7.83 -4.88 -10.33
CA TYR A 45 -8.35 -3.72 -9.62
C TYR A 45 -8.46 -4.00 -8.11
N HIS A 46 -8.23 -2.97 -7.30
CA HIS A 46 -8.33 -3.00 -5.84
C HIS A 46 -7.57 -4.15 -5.17
N THR A 47 -6.47 -4.57 -5.78
CA THR A 47 -5.63 -5.63 -5.25
C THR A 47 -4.20 -5.12 -5.19
N PRO A 48 -3.51 -5.25 -4.05
CA PRO A 48 -2.14 -4.80 -3.94
C PRO A 48 -1.22 -5.78 -4.68
N VAL A 49 -0.36 -5.25 -5.54
CA VAL A 49 0.65 -6.02 -6.28
C VAL A 49 2.03 -5.46 -5.95
N LEU A 50 2.99 -6.34 -5.63
CA LEU A 50 4.35 -5.93 -5.33
C LEU A 50 5.18 -5.82 -6.61
N VAL A 51 5.80 -4.67 -6.82
CA VAL A 51 6.85 -4.44 -7.83
C VAL A 51 8.17 -4.22 -7.09
N ALA A 52 9.05 -5.22 -7.14
CA ALA A 52 10.29 -5.25 -6.35
C ALA A 52 11.47 -4.58 -7.08
N GLY A 53 11.32 -3.30 -7.46
CA GLY A 53 12.38 -2.56 -8.18
C GLY A 53 12.65 -3.06 -9.60
N ASN A 54 11.78 -3.92 -10.14
CA ASN A 54 11.92 -4.47 -11.48
C ASN A 54 11.24 -3.57 -12.52
N ILE A 55 12.04 -2.89 -13.33
CA ILE A 55 11.57 -1.99 -14.39
C ILE A 55 10.70 -2.72 -15.42
N LYS A 56 10.92 -4.03 -15.65
CA LYS A 56 10.11 -4.81 -16.60
C LYS A 56 8.69 -5.04 -16.11
N GLU A 57 8.54 -5.41 -14.83
CA GLU A 57 7.22 -5.55 -14.20
C GLU A 57 6.48 -4.21 -14.16
N ALA A 58 7.21 -3.12 -13.91
CA ALA A 58 6.65 -1.78 -13.94
C ALA A 58 6.13 -1.36 -15.33
N ALA A 59 6.83 -1.79 -16.39
CA ALA A 59 6.43 -1.50 -17.76
C ALA A 59 5.11 -2.17 -18.16
N GLU A 60 4.68 -3.21 -17.44
CA GLU A 60 3.41 -3.90 -17.66
C GLU A 60 2.20 -3.11 -17.16
N LEU A 61 2.41 -2.01 -16.43
CA LEU A 61 1.37 -1.04 -16.09
C LEU A 61 0.86 -0.25 -17.31
N GLY A 62 1.55 -0.34 -18.45
CA GLY A 62 1.23 0.39 -19.67
C GLY A 62 1.82 1.80 -19.70
N LYS A 63 1.34 2.63 -20.62
CA LYS A 63 1.82 4.02 -20.80
C LYS A 63 0.78 5.07 -20.46
N THR A 64 -0.47 4.66 -20.27
CA THR A 64 -1.60 5.54 -19.97
C THR A 64 -2.04 5.41 -18.51
N GLY A 65 -2.66 6.46 -18.00
CA GLY A 65 -3.01 6.59 -16.58
C GLY A 65 -1.91 7.28 -15.77
N THR A 66 -1.98 7.16 -14.45
CA THR A 66 -1.11 7.87 -13.51
C THR A 66 -0.11 6.98 -12.78
N LEU A 67 -0.37 5.67 -12.74
CA LEU A 67 0.54 4.70 -12.12
C LEU A 67 1.90 4.58 -12.83
N PRO A 68 1.99 4.50 -14.17
CA PRO A 68 3.29 4.33 -14.83
C PRO A 68 4.25 5.47 -14.51
N ASP A 69 3.77 6.71 -14.51
CA ASP A 69 4.57 7.90 -14.23
C ASP A 69 4.99 7.97 -12.75
N ALA A 70 4.10 7.62 -11.82
CA ALA A 70 4.41 7.60 -10.39
C ALA A 70 5.49 6.54 -10.06
N VAL A 71 5.34 5.33 -10.60
CA VAL A 71 6.29 4.24 -10.39
C VAL A 71 7.62 4.55 -11.06
N LYS A 72 7.60 5.12 -12.28
CA LYS A 72 8.80 5.59 -12.97
C LYS A 72 9.54 6.64 -12.14
N GLY A 73 8.83 7.66 -11.62
CA GLY A 73 9.42 8.72 -10.81
C GLY A 73 10.12 8.19 -9.55
N VAL A 74 9.57 7.15 -8.93
CA VAL A 74 10.23 6.45 -7.83
C VAL A 74 11.51 5.76 -8.31
N PHE A 75 11.46 5.00 -9.39
CA PHE A 75 12.61 4.24 -9.90
C PHE A 75 13.73 5.10 -10.49
N ASP A 76 13.41 6.29 -10.99
CA ASP A 76 14.41 7.27 -11.41
C ASP A 76 15.24 7.80 -10.22
N GLN A 77 14.72 7.72 -8.99
CA GLN A 77 15.43 8.10 -7.76
C GLN A 77 16.07 6.90 -7.04
N ALA A 78 15.31 5.81 -6.88
CA ALA A 78 15.77 4.62 -6.18
C ALA A 78 14.99 3.37 -6.63
N GLY A 79 15.69 2.24 -6.79
CA GLY A 79 15.09 0.92 -7.00
C GLY A 79 14.40 0.38 -5.74
N ALA A 80 13.37 1.08 -5.28
CA ALA A 80 12.62 0.76 -4.07
C ALA A 80 11.62 -0.40 -4.30
N MET A 81 11.09 -0.95 -3.21
CA MET A 81 9.93 -1.85 -3.30
C MET A 81 8.66 -1.01 -3.35
N VAL A 82 7.86 -1.22 -4.39
CA VAL A 82 6.64 -0.45 -4.63
C VAL A 82 5.44 -1.39 -4.61
N VAL A 83 4.51 -1.16 -3.70
CA VAL A 83 3.19 -1.80 -3.70
C VAL A 83 2.27 -0.95 -4.56
N VAL A 84 1.78 -1.51 -5.65
CA VAL A 84 0.90 -0.85 -6.59
C VAL A 84 -0.54 -1.29 -6.34
N VAL A 85 -1.45 -0.33 -6.25
CA VAL A 85 -2.89 -0.58 -6.22
C VAL A 85 -3.53 0.13 -7.40
N ARG A 86 -4.17 -0.65 -8.26
CA ARG A 86 -4.88 -0.14 -9.44
C ARG A 86 -6.33 0.17 -9.10
N VAL A 87 -6.76 1.37 -9.46
CA VAL A 87 -8.13 1.86 -9.31
C VAL A 87 -8.71 2.07 -10.71
N PRO A 88 -10.00 1.77 -10.96
CA PRO A 88 -10.61 2.02 -12.26
C PRO A 88 -10.68 3.53 -12.54
N GLU A 89 -10.50 3.87 -13.82
CA GLU A 89 -10.58 5.24 -14.31
C GLU A 89 -12.05 5.64 -14.52
N GLN A 90 -12.38 6.86 -14.09
CA GLN A 90 -13.71 7.45 -14.16
C GLN A 90 -13.65 8.74 -14.99
N ALA A 91 -14.70 9.00 -15.76
CA ALA A 91 -14.78 10.18 -16.62
C ALA A 91 -14.94 11.49 -15.84
N ASP A 92 -15.53 11.43 -14.64
CA ASP A 92 -15.75 12.58 -13.77
C ASP A 92 -14.71 12.64 -12.64
N ALA A 93 -14.25 13.85 -12.32
CA ALA A 93 -13.20 14.07 -11.34
C ALA A 93 -13.64 13.76 -9.91
N ASP A 94 -14.92 13.96 -9.58
CA ASP A 94 -15.45 13.67 -8.26
C ASP A 94 -15.79 12.18 -8.13
N ALA A 95 -16.26 11.54 -9.21
CA ALA A 95 -16.37 10.09 -9.28
C ALA A 95 -14.99 9.42 -9.13
N GLN A 96 -13.94 9.98 -9.72
CA GLN A 96 -12.58 9.47 -9.55
C GLN A 96 -12.12 9.61 -8.08
N LYS A 97 -12.31 10.77 -7.43
CA LYS A 97 -12.02 10.95 -6.00
C LYS A 97 -12.69 9.89 -5.14
N ALA A 98 -13.98 9.66 -5.39
CA ALA A 98 -14.77 8.69 -4.64
C ALA A 98 -14.19 7.28 -4.77
N GLU A 99 -13.75 6.90 -5.97
CA GLU A 99 -13.15 5.59 -6.21
C GLU A 99 -11.77 5.43 -5.55
N PHE A 100 -10.99 6.51 -5.41
CA PHE A 100 -9.74 6.52 -4.64
C PHE A 100 -9.99 6.42 -3.13
N LEU A 101 -11.00 7.13 -2.61
CA LEU A 101 -11.31 7.17 -1.17
C LEU A 101 -12.18 5.99 -0.71
N LYS A 102 -12.64 5.15 -1.64
CA LYS A 102 -13.54 4.03 -1.38
C LYS A 102 -12.98 3.13 -0.29
N ASP A 103 -13.84 2.78 0.67
CA ASP A 103 -13.45 2.05 1.87
C ASP A 103 -13.44 0.53 1.63
N THR A 104 -14.61 -0.03 1.35
CA THR A 104 -14.80 -1.47 1.14
C THR A 104 -15.77 -1.73 -0.01
N SER A 105 -15.66 -2.91 -0.61
CA SER A 105 -16.63 -3.45 -1.57
C SER A 105 -18.04 -3.50 -0.99
N ASP A 106 -19.07 -3.54 -1.83
CA ASP A 106 -20.47 -3.61 -1.40
C ASP A 106 -20.76 -4.79 -0.44
N ASP A 107 -20.02 -5.89 -0.57
CA ASP A 107 -20.11 -7.08 0.30
C ASP A 107 -19.30 -6.96 1.61
N GLY A 108 -18.57 -5.86 1.81
CA GLY A 108 -17.72 -5.61 2.97
C GLY A 108 -16.44 -6.46 3.05
N ALA A 109 -16.23 -7.39 2.11
CA ALA A 109 -15.18 -8.41 2.17
C ALA A 109 -13.79 -7.91 1.75
N HIS A 110 -13.73 -6.89 0.87
CA HIS A 110 -12.49 -6.42 0.28
C HIS A 110 -12.33 -4.91 0.41
N TYR A 111 -11.16 -4.48 0.88
CA TYR A 111 -10.79 -3.08 0.86
C TYR A 111 -10.68 -2.57 -0.58
N GLN A 112 -11.08 -1.32 -0.79
CA GLN A 112 -10.99 -0.66 -2.08
C GLN A 112 -10.17 0.64 -1.96
N GLY A 113 -9.95 1.31 -3.10
CA GLY A 113 -9.17 2.55 -3.16
C GLY A 113 -7.85 2.51 -2.37
N ILE A 114 -7.64 3.53 -1.55
CA ILE A 114 -6.47 3.69 -0.67
C ILE A 114 -6.48 2.66 0.48
N MET A 115 -7.65 2.25 0.97
CA MET A 115 -7.76 1.27 2.06
C MET A 115 -7.21 -0.09 1.67
N THR A 116 -7.14 -0.40 0.38
CA THR A 116 -6.44 -1.58 -0.16
C THR A 116 -5.02 -1.71 0.37
N LEU A 117 -4.30 -0.61 0.62
CA LEU A 117 -2.93 -0.64 1.15
C LEU A 117 -2.84 -1.25 2.56
N LEU A 118 -3.93 -1.24 3.34
CA LEU A 118 -3.98 -1.91 4.64
C LEU A 118 -3.86 -3.43 4.50
N SER A 119 -4.38 -3.99 3.39
CA SER A 119 -4.28 -5.43 3.09
C SER A 119 -2.91 -5.87 2.58
N ALA A 120 -2.02 -4.93 2.22
CA ALA A 120 -0.72 -5.24 1.63
C ALA A 120 0.16 -6.09 2.56
N GLU A 121 0.13 -5.87 3.87
CA GLU A 121 0.89 -6.69 4.82
C GLU A 121 0.39 -8.15 4.84
N SER A 122 -0.92 -8.37 4.79
CA SER A 122 -1.50 -9.71 4.82
C SER A 122 -1.31 -10.47 3.51
N ILE A 123 -1.33 -9.77 2.36
CA ILE A 123 -1.28 -10.40 1.04
C ILE A 123 0.16 -10.56 0.57
N LEU A 124 0.98 -9.52 0.73
CA LEU A 124 2.32 -9.43 0.15
C LEU A 124 3.44 -9.57 1.21
N GLY A 125 3.11 -9.58 2.50
CA GLY A 125 4.10 -9.64 3.58
C GLY A 125 4.93 -8.36 3.74
N VAL A 126 4.51 -7.26 3.13
CA VAL A 126 5.17 -5.95 3.20
C VAL A 126 4.20 -4.86 3.61
N THR A 127 4.61 -4.06 4.60
CA THR A 127 3.82 -2.92 5.06
C THR A 127 4.35 -1.65 4.40
N PRO A 128 3.57 -1.00 3.51
CA PRO A 128 3.97 0.29 2.95
C PRO A 128 4.04 1.35 4.05
N ARG A 129 5.13 2.13 4.07
CA ARG A 129 5.36 3.20 5.06
C ARG A 129 5.25 4.60 4.46
N ILE A 130 5.42 4.70 3.14
CA ILE A 130 5.22 5.92 2.37
C ILE A 130 4.02 5.68 1.48
N LEU A 131 2.98 6.51 1.59
CA LEU A 131 1.74 6.36 0.83
C LEU A 131 1.65 7.49 -0.20
N VAL A 132 1.42 7.11 -1.45
CA VAL A 132 1.29 8.02 -2.58
C VAL A 132 -0.02 7.71 -3.28
N ALA A 133 -0.87 8.72 -3.44
CA ALA A 133 -2.04 8.65 -4.31
C ALA A 133 -1.72 9.43 -5.58
N SER A 134 -1.63 8.76 -6.73
CA SER A 134 -1.19 9.37 -7.98
C SER A 134 -2.29 10.12 -8.74
N VAL A 135 -3.41 10.47 -8.10
CA VAL A 135 -4.51 11.18 -8.76
C VAL A 135 -5.00 12.28 -7.84
N HIS A 136 -4.57 13.51 -8.13
CA HIS A 136 -5.20 14.82 -7.86
C HIS A 136 -4.24 16.01 -7.98
N ASP A 137 -3.02 15.86 -8.49
CA ASP A 137 -2.22 17.04 -8.84
C ASP A 137 -2.72 17.65 -10.17
N ASN A 138 -3.90 18.26 -10.11
CA ASN A 138 -4.43 19.13 -11.14
C ASN A 138 -3.87 20.56 -10.99
N LEU A 139 -2.63 20.68 -10.49
CA LEU A 139 -1.89 21.93 -10.44
C LEU A 139 -0.62 21.81 -11.30
N GLN A 140 -0.71 22.40 -12.49
CA GLN A 140 0.32 23.34 -12.95
C GLN A 140 1.73 22.80 -13.20
N TYR A 141 1.90 21.64 -13.83
CA TYR A 141 3.17 21.34 -14.51
C TYR A 141 2.99 20.93 -15.98
N LYS A 142 2.24 21.76 -16.72
CA LYS A 142 2.58 21.98 -18.13
C LYS A 142 3.86 22.82 -18.15
N LYS A 143 4.96 22.23 -18.60
CA LYS A 143 6.01 23.02 -19.26
C LYS A 143 5.55 23.37 -20.67
#